data_AF-A0A5N6NZU8-F1
#
_entry.id   AF-A0A5N6NZU8-F1
#
_cell.length_a   1.000
_cell.length_b   1.000
_cell.length_c   1.000
_cell.angle_alpha   90.00
_cell.angle_beta   90.00
_cell.angle_gamma   90.00
#
_symmetry.space_group_name_H-M   'P 1'
#
loop_
_entity.id
_entity.type
_entity.pdbx_description
1 polymer ?
#
loop_
_entity_poly.entity_id
_entity_poly.type
_entity_poly.pdbx_seq_one_letter_code
_entity_poly.pdbx_strand_id
1 'polypeptide(L)'
;MRKAFTLIFGFTFSACSVCLAKRVGWVTGQNGGLEPVSLHRAIYPLLISYATPDKLAYPRHSLSRAALMTSESPIFFLDAFTTLIVFYSSTADPTLPYPPPHDCLLRKTINQVKKERSITPRLMFIRGGQDDASMFESYLIEEQDVDGSGFANAMGFVSFLEEISQSVLEYMK
;
A
#
# COMPACT_ATOMS: atom_id res chain seq x y z
N MET A 1 -49.72 -5.92 -15.57
CA MET A 1 -49.90 -5.61 -14.12
C MET A 1 -48.75 -6.24 -13.33
N ARG A 2 -48.34 -5.60 -12.22
CA ARG A 2 -47.14 -5.80 -11.34
C ARG A 2 -46.00 -4.84 -11.71
N LYS A 3 -46.08 -3.57 -11.31
CA LYS A 3 -45.75 -2.91 -10.02
C LYS A 3 -44.24 -2.87 -9.70
N ALA A 4 -43.80 -1.63 -9.48
CA ALA A 4 -42.48 -1.10 -9.20
C ALA A 4 -41.71 -1.72 -8.03
N PHE A 5 -40.39 -1.56 -8.06
CA PHE A 5 -39.64 -1.07 -6.89
C PHE A 5 -38.41 -0.28 -7.34
N THR A 6 -38.52 1.04 -7.22
CA THR A 6 -37.41 1.98 -7.22
C THR A 6 -36.97 2.16 -5.77
N LEU A 7 -35.69 1.91 -5.50
CA LEU A 7 -34.92 2.39 -4.33
C LEU A 7 -33.55 2.73 -4.91
N ILE A 8 -33.26 4.00 -5.23
CA ILE A 8 -32.70 5.00 -4.30
C ILE A 8 -31.62 4.36 -3.44
N PHE A 9 -30.40 4.30 -3.96
CA PHE A 9 -29.15 4.47 -3.21
C PHE A 9 -28.02 4.56 -4.23
N GLY A 10 -27.79 5.79 -4.73
CA GLY A 10 -26.59 6.12 -5.50
C GLY A 10 -25.40 6.20 -4.57
N PHE A 11 -24.88 5.05 -4.12
CA PHE A 11 -23.57 4.98 -3.49
C PHE A 11 -22.56 4.64 -4.58
N THR A 12 -21.96 5.66 -5.17
CA THR A 12 -20.71 5.51 -5.93
C THR A 12 -19.64 5.11 -4.93
N PHE A 13 -19.40 3.80 -4.79
CA PHE A 13 -18.31 3.26 -4.01
C PHE A 13 -16.97 3.79 -4.58
N SER A 14 -16.35 4.72 -3.85
CA SER A 14 -15.01 5.26 -4.11
C SER A 14 -13.98 4.13 -4.25
N ALA A 15 -13.07 4.21 -5.22
CA ALA A 15 -12.08 3.17 -5.49
C ALA A 15 -11.15 2.88 -4.29
N CYS A 16 -10.89 3.88 -3.43
CA CYS A 16 -10.18 3.67 -2.17
C CYS A 16 -11.03 2.90 -1.16
N SER A 17 -12.33 3.19 -1.09
CA SER A 17 -13.28 2.38 -0.32
C SER A 17 -13.45 0.99 -0.94
N VAL A 18 -13.27 0.78 -2.25
CA VAL A 18 -13.29 -0.55 -2.88
C VAL A 18 -11.98 -1.31 -2.70
N CYS A 19 -10.80 -0.66 -2.68
CA CYS A 19 -9.53 -1.33 -2.38
C CYS A 19 -9.43 -1.66 -0.90
N LEU A 20 -9.80 -0.72 -0.02
CA LEU A 20 -9.90 -0.96 1.41
C LEU A 20 -11.05 -1.91 1.72
N ALA A 21 -12.23 -1.86 1.08
CA ALA A 21 -13.32 -2.82 1.29
C ALA A 21 -13.17 -4.15 0.53
N LYS A 22 -12.37 -4.25 -0.54
CA LYS A 22 -11.92 -5.54 -1.08
C LYS A 22 -10.85 -6.14 -0.20
N ARG A 23 -9.96 -5.33 0.40
CA ARG A 23 -8.95 -5.79 1.35
C ARG A 23 -9.60 -6.19 2.67
N VAL A 24 -10.47 -5.35 3.21
CA VAL A 24 -11.33 -5.61 4.37
C VAL A 24 -12.33 -6.71 4.05
N GLY A 25 -12.89 -6.80 2.84
CA GLY A 25 -13.80 -7.86 2.38
C GLY A 25 -13.13 -9.23 2.23
N TRP A 26 -11.90 -9.28 1.75
CA TRP A 26 -11.04 -10.47 1.83
C TRP A 26 -10.69 -10.81 3.30
N VAL A 27 -10.46 -9.79 4.13
CA VAL A 27 -10.18 -9.97 5.56
C VAL A 27 -11.43 -10.42 6.34
N THR A 28 -12.63 -9.96 6.01
CA THR A 28 -13.89 -10.31 6.70
C THR A 28 -14.49 -11.63 6.21
N GLY A 29 -14.15 -12.09 5.00
CA GLY A 29 -14.49 -13.43 4.52
C GLY A 29 -13.69 -14.57 5.16
N GLN A 30 -12.55 -14.28 5.80
CA GLN A 30 -11.65 -15.30 6.37
C GLN A 30 -11.18 -15.08 7.82
N ASN A 31 -11.33 -13.92 8.44
CA ASN A 31 -10.70 -13.66 9.75
C ASN A 31 -11.67 -13.30 10.86
N GLY A 32 -12.19 -14.34 11.51
CA GLY A 32 -12.53 -14.27 12.93
C GLY A 32 -11.33 -14.49 13.86
N GLY A 33 -10.07 -14.50 13.36
CA GLY A 33 -8.93 -15.05 14.12
C GLY A 33 -7.51 -14.55 13.80
N LEU A 34 -7.31 -13.40 13.12
CA LEU A 34 -5.96 -12.82 13.01
C LEU A 34 -5.59 -12.02 14.25
N GLU A 35 -4.34 -12.14 14.66
CA GLU A 35 -3.76 -11.31 15.72
C GLU A 35 -3.76 -9.82 15.29
N PRO A 36 -4.04 -8.87 16.22
CA PRO A 36 -4.11 -7.44 15.91
C PRO A 36 -2.90 -6.89 15.14
N VAL A 37 -1.70 -7.41 15.41
CA VAL A 37 -0.45 -7.00 14.74
C VAL A 37 -0.43 -7.38 13.26
N SER A 38 -1.00 -8.53 12.91
CA SER A 38 -1.12 -9.00 11.53
C SER A 38 -2.19 -8.23 10.77
N LEU A 39 -3.31 -7.93 11.44
CA LEU A 39 -4.37 -7.09 10.87
C LEU A 39 -3.86 -5.67 10.55
N HIS A 40 -3.12 -5.07 11.49
CA HIS A 40 -2.52 -3.75 11.27
C HIS A 40 -1.65 -3.72 10.02
N ARG A 41 -0.81 -4.74 9.81
CA ARG A 41 0.07 -4.80 8.64
C ARG A 41 -0.69 -5.02 7.32
N ALA A 42 -1.82 -5.72 7.37
CA ALA A 42 -2.69 -5.89 6.20
C ALA A 42 -3.35 -4.57 5.79
N ILE A 43 -3.85 -3.81 6.78
CA ILE A 43 -4.53 -2.52 6.55
C ILE A 43 -3.53 -1.43 6.17
N TYR A 44 -2.44 -1.32 6.93
CA TYR A 44 -1.40 -0.31 6.77
C TYR A 44 -0.04 -1.00 6.55
N PRO A 45 0.34 -1.22 5.28
CA PRO A 45 1.64 -1.80 4.91
C PRO A 45 2.80 -1.00 5.49
N LEU A 46 3.95 -1.64 5.62
CA LEU A 46 5.18 -0.91 5.96
C LEU A 46 6.03 -0.71 4.74
N LEU A 47 6.47 0.54 4.54
CA LEU A 47 7.42 0.91 3.51
C LEU A 47 8.76 1.29 4.16
N ILE A 48 9.83 0.63 3.71
CA ILE A 48 11.22 0.83 4.15
C ILE A 48 12.04 1.19 2.91
N SER A 49 12.96 2.16 3.02
CA SER A 49 13.88 2.49 1.94
C SER A 49 15.31 2.06 2.24
N TYR A 50 16.04 1.77 1.17
CA TYR A 50 17.40 1.27 1.18
C TYR A 50 18.23 2.09 0.19
N ALA A 51 19.37 2.61 0.66
CA ALA A 51 20.35 3.29 -0.18
C ALA A 51 21.11 2.27 -1.03
N THR A 52 21.44 1.13 -0.44
CA THR A 52 22.01 -0.03 -1.13
C THR A 52 21.37 -1.29 -0.55
N PRO A 53 21.47 -2.47 -1.21
CA PRO A 53 20.89 -3.71 -0.69
C PRO A 53 21.34 -4.09 0.74
N ASP A 54 22.49 -3.56 1.17
CA ASP A 54 23.07 -3.75 2.51
C ASP A 54 22.91 -2.57 3.46
N LYS A 55 22.52 -1.39 2.95
CA LYS A 55 22.41 -0.17 3.73
C LYS A 55 20.98 0.35 3.72
N LEU A 56 20.35 0.27 4.88
CA LEU A 56 19.04 0.86 5.13
C LEU A 56 19.15 2.40 5.12
N ALA A 57 18.25 3.06 4.41
CA ALA A 57 18.17 4.53 4.35
C ALA A 57 17.18 5.02 5.40
N TYR A 58 15.90 4.70 5.24
CA TYR A 58 14.86 5.04 6.23
C TYR A 58 14.06 3.81 6.65
N PRO A 59 13.86 3.62 7.97
CA PRO A 59 13.20 2.44 8.51
C PRO A 59 11.68 2.45 8.36
N ARG A 60 11.06 3.63 8.23
CA ARG A 60 9.62 3.79 7.94
C ARG A 60 9.40 5.03 7.08
N HIS A 61 8.71 4.86 5.96
CA HIS A 61 8.22 5.95 5.13
C HIS A 61 6.69 6.01 5.14
N SER A 62 6.17 7.22 4.92
CA SER A 62 4.77 7.44 4.50
C SER A 62 4.48 6.66 3.23
N LEU A 63 3.26 6.14 3.12
CA LEU A 63 2.81 5.32 2.00
C LEU A 63 2.35 6.20 0.83
N SER A 64 3.18 7.16 0.41
CA SER A 64 2.88 8.12 -0.64
C SER A 64 4.02 8.19 -1.66
N ARG A 65 3.68 8.49 -2.92
CA ARG A 65 4.68 8.62 -3.99
C ARG A 65 5.62 9.81 -3.75
N ALA A 66 5.14 10.87 -3.10
CA ALA A 66 5.94 12.00 -2.66
C ALA A 66 7.04 11.58 -1.67
N ALA A 67 6.76 10.64 -0.76
CA ALA A 67 7.77 10.12 0.17
C ALA A 67 8.87 9.32 -0.55
N LEU A 68 8.51 8.57 -1.60
CA LEU A 68 9.48 7.86 -2.44
C LEU A 68 10.41 8.86 -3.15
N MET A 69 9.84 9.91 -3.75
CA MET A 69 10.61 10.94 -4.47
C MET A 69 11.51 11.76 -3.55
N THR A 70 11.03 12.15 -2.36
CA THR A 70 11.81 12.95 -1.40
C THR A 70 12.89 12.16 -0.69
N SER A 71 12.76 10.84 -0.58
CA SER A 71 13.77 9.99 0.06
C SER A 71 15.04 9.78 -0.78
N GLU A 72 14.98 10.10 -2.08
CA GLU A 72 16.05 9.90 -3.08
C GLU A 72 16.69 8.51 -3.03
N SER A 73 15.95 7.51 -2.54
CA SER A 73 16.47 6.17 -2.32
C SER A 73 16.19 5.29 -3.55
N PRO A 74 17.14 4.45 -3.98
CA PRO A 74 16.98 3.62 -5.17
C PRO A 74 16.13 2.38 -4.92
N ILE A 75 16.04 1.88 -3.69
CA ILE A 75 15.38 0.61 -3.38
C ILE A 75 14.36 0.83 -2.26
N PHE A 76 13.16 0.27 -2.46
CA PHE A 76 12.05 0.31 -1.52
C PHE A 76 11.57 -1.10 -1.24
N PHE A 77 11.26 -1.38 0.01
CA PHE A 77 10.70 -2.63 0.48
C PHE A 77 9.35 -2.36 1.12
N LEU A 78 8.32 -2.99 0.57
CA LEU A 78 6.95 -2.91 1.05
C LEU A 78 6.56 -4.26 1.66
N ASP A 79 6.12 -4.24 2.91
CA ASP A 79 5.56 -5.39 3.61
C ASP A 79 4.06 -5.20 3.84
N ALA A 80 3.27 -5.95 3.10
CA ALA A 80 1.81 -5.95 3.12
C ALA A 80 1.23 -7.32 3.53
N PHE A 81 1.75 -7.90 4.62
CA PHE A 81 1.29 -9.15 5.28
C PHE A 81 1.29 -10.41 4.41
N THR A 82 0.48 -10.48 3.35
CA THR A 82 0.44 -11.58 2.37
C THR A 82 1.38 -11.36 1.20
N THR A 83 1.82 -10.13 0.97
CA THR A 83 2.69 -9.78 -0.16
C THR A 83 3.87 -8.94 0.33
N LEU A 84 5.06 -9.30 -0.13
CA LEU A 84 6.30 -8.54 0.04
C LEU A 84 6.73 -8.05 -1.34
N ILE A 85 6.93 -6.74 -1.50
CA ILE A 85 7.34 -6.15 -2.77
C ILE A 85 8.67 -5.43 -2.57
N VAL A 86 9.64 -5.76 -3.39
CA VAL A 86 10.90 -5.01 -3.51
C VAL A 86 10.79 -4.19 -4.80
N PHE A 87 10.69 -2.88 -4.65
CA PHE A 87 10.59 -1.93 -5.74
C PHE A 87 11.92 -1.20 -5.92
N TYR A 88 12.49 -1.28 -7.11
CA TYR A 88 13.63 -0.46 -7.52
C TYR A 88 13.09 0.77 -8.23
N SER A 89 13.48 1.96 -7.79
CA SER A 89 13.10 3.21 -8.45
C SER A 89 13.59 3.23 -9.90
N SER A 90 12.87 3.94 -10.78
CA SER A 90 13.36 4.24 -12.13
C SER A 90 14.60 5.13 -12.13
N THR A 91 14.81 5.88 -11.04
CA THR A 91 16.00 6.70 -10.80
C THR A 91 17.16 5.92 -10.18
N ALA A 92 17.00 4.60 -9.95
CA ALA A 92 18.05 3.79 -9.35
C ALA A 92 19.27 3.69 -10.29
N ASP A 93 20.46 3.72 -9.70
CA ASP A 93 21.71 3.57 -10.44
C ASP A 93 21.75 2.18 -11.12
N PRO A 94 21.98 2.09 -12.44
CA PRO A 94 22.06 0.82 -13.16
C PRO A 94 23.23 -0.07 -12.71
N THR A 95 24.18 0.46 -11.94
CA THR A 95 25.26 -0.33 -11.33
C THR A 95 24.78 -1.18 -10.15
N LEU A 96 23.58 -0.93 -9.62
CA LEU A 96 23.03 -1.69 -8.51
C LEU A 96 22.70 -3.13 -8.95
N PRO A 97 23.08 -4.14 -8.14
CA PRO A 97 22.82 -5.52 -8.47
C PRO A 97 21.32 -5.81 -8.47
N TYR A 98 20.85 -6.29 -9.62
CA TYR A 98 19.49 -6.78 -9.80
C TYR A 98 19.52 -8.19 -10.40
N PRO A 99 18.86 -9.20 -9.80
CA PRO A 99 18.13 -9.16 -8.52
C PRO A 99 19.07 -8.94 -7.31
N PRO A 100 18.55 -8.55 -6.13
CA PRO A 100 19.40 -8.27 -4.97
C PRO A 100 20.23 -9.51 -4.58
N PRO A 101 21.50 -9.34 -4.18
CA PRO A 101 22.37 -10.43 -3.77
C PRO A 101 21.76 -11.31 -2.68
N HIS A 102 22.20 -12.56 -2.58
CA HIS A 102 21.64 -13.49 -1.60
C HIS A 102 22.03 -13.15 -0.15
N ASP A 103 23.24 -12.64 0.06
CA ASP A 103 23.79 -12.29 1.37
C ASP A 103 23.70 -10.78 1.65
N CYS A 104 22.56 -10.16 1.33
CA CYS A 104 22.33 -8.76 1.65
C CYS A 104 21.36 -8.54 2.82
N LEU A 105 21.46 -7.38 3.47
CA LEU A 105 20.58 -6.97 4.58
C LEU A 105 19.10 -7.03 4.16
N LEU A 106 18.76 -6.58 2.95
CA LEU A 106 17.41 -6.65 2.42
C LEU A 106 16.86 -8.09 2.40
N ARG A 107 17.65 -9.07 1.94
CA ARG A 107 17.23 -10.48 1.94
C ARG A 107 17.14 -11.07 3.34
N LYS A 108 18.03 -10.66 4.26
CA LYS A 108 17.94 -11.04 5.69
C LYS A 108 16.63 -10.54 6.29
N THR A 109 16.26 -9.29 6.03
CA THR A 109 14.97 -8.72 6.45
C THR A 109 13.79 -9.47 5.85
N ILE A 110 13.81 -9.77 4.55
CA ILE A 110 12.74 -10.53 3.88
C ILE A 110 12.58 -11.92 4.50
N ASN A 111 13.68 -12.63 4.73
CA ASN A 111 13.65 -13.97 5.33
C ASN A 111 13.18 -13.93 6.79
N GLN A 112 13.56 -12.89 7.53
CA GLN A 112 13.09 -12.66 8.89
C GLN A 112 11.57 -12.43 8.91
N VAL A 113 11.05 -11.54 8.07
CA VAL A 113 9.61 -11.30 7.95
C VAL A 113 8.88 -12.58 7.53
N LYS A 114 9.42 -13.35 6.59
CA LYS A 114 8.84 -14.65 6.20
C LYS A 114 8.79 -15.65 7.36
N LYS A 115 9.78 -15.62 8.26
CA LYS A 115 9.85 -16.52 9.43
C LYS A 115 8.90 -16.10 10.55
N GLU A 116 8.69 -14.81 10.73
CA GLU A 116 7.80 -14.26 11.76
C GLU A 116 6.31 -14.52 11.46
N ARG A 117 5.96 -14.75 10.18
CA ARG A 117 4.58 -14.95 9.76
C ARG A 117 4.21 -16.44 9.73
N SER A 118 2.98 -16.73 10.14
CA SER A 118 2.37 -18.06 10.02
C SER A 118 1.98 -18.42 8.58
N ILE A 119 1.76 -17.42 7.73
CA ILE A 119 1.45 -17.56 6.31
C ILE A 119 2.67 -17.12 5.51
N THR A 120 3.06 -17.88 4.48
CA THR A 120 4.19 -17.51 3.62
C THR A 120 3.78 -16.38 2.67
N PRO A 121 4.31 -15.16 2.81
CA PRO A 121 3.96 -14.08 1.92
C PRO A 121 4.63 -14.23 0.55
N ARG A 122 3.94 -13.77 -0.50
CA ARG A 122 4.45 -13.77 -1.86
C ARG A 122 5.50 -12.66 -2.02
N LEU A 123 6.73 -13.03 -2.39
CA LEU A 123 7.80 -12.06 -2.68
C LEU A 123 7.82 -11.71 -4.16
N MET A 124 7.82 -10.40 -4.47
CA MET A 124 7.88 -9.87 -5.83
C MET A 124 8.99 -8.82 -5.93
N PHE A 125 9.68 -8.81 -7.07
CA PHE A 125 10.68 -7.80 -7.41
C PHE A 125 10.16 -7.01 -8.61
N ILE A 126 10.17 -5.68 -8.51
CA ILE A 126 9.65 -4.78 -9.53
C ILE A 126 10.71 -3.71 -9.81
N ARG A 127 11.02 -3.47 -11.08
CA ARG A 127 11.85 -2.33 -11.53
C ARG A 127 10.97 -1.23 -12.10
N GLY A 128 10.99 -0.06 -11.48
CA GLY A 128 10.32 1.13 -11.96
C GLY A 128 10.79 1.48 -13.38
N GLY A 129 9.83 1.69 -14.27
CA GLY A 129 10.07 1.99 -15.69
C GLY A 129 10.26 0.77 -16.60
N GLN A 130 10.45 -0.44 -16.06
CA GLN A 130 10.59 -1.67 -16.84
C GLN A 130 9.47 -2.69 -16.56
N ASP A 131 9.13 -2.89 -15.29
CA ASP A 131 8.08 -3.81 -14.84
C ASP A 131 6.79 -3.05 -14.49
N ASP A 132 5.65 -3.74 -14.49
CA ASP A 132 4.35 -3.18 -14.08
C ASP A 132 4.35 -2.87 -12.56
N ALA A 133 4.33 -1.59 -12.23
CA ALA A 133 4.32 -1.08 -10.85
C ALA A 133 2.91 -0.89 -10.28
N SER A 134 1.84 -1.16 -11.06
CA SER A 134 0.45 -0.93 -10.63
C SER A 134 0.12 -1.60 -9.29
N MET A 135 0.68 -2.79 -9.06
CA MET A 135 0.48 -3.50 -7.80
C MET A 135 1.12 -2.78 -6.62
N PHE A 136 2.34 -2.25 -6.77
CA PHE A 136 3.04 -1.49 -5.73
C PHE A 136 2.32 -0.16 -5.44
N GLU A 137 1.90 0.55 -6.49
CA GLU A 137 1.15 1.81 -6.38
C GLU A 137 -0.17 1.63 -5.64
N SER A 138 -0.87 0.50 -5.83
CA SER A 138 -2.09 0.18 -5.09
C SER A 138 -1.93 0.08 -3.56
N TYR A 139 -0.68 -0.06 -3.07
CA TYR A 139 -0.37 -0.07 -1.64
C TYR A 139 0.04 1.30 -1.09
N LEU A 140 0.24 2.32 -1.95
CA LEU A 140 0.53 3.70 -1.58
C LEU A 140 -0.76 4.44 -1.21
N ILE A 141 -1.40 3.99 -0.13
CA ILE A 141 -2.73 4.46 0.31
C ILE A 141 -2.75 5.93 0.76
N GLU A 142 -1.60 6.58 0.94
CA GLU A 142 -1.49 7.99 1.33
C GLU A 142 -1.18 8.90 0.15
N GLU A 143 -1.16 8.39 -1.08
CA GLU A 143 -1.04 9.23 -2.27
C GLU A 143 -2.26 10.17 -2.37
N GLN A 144 -1.98 11.47 -2.32
CA GLN A 144 -2.94 12.51 -2.66
C GLN A 144 -2.81 12.73 -4.16
N ASP A 145 -3.87 12.48 -4.90
CA ASP A 145 -3.95 12.72 -6.34
C ASP A 145 -3.56 14.19 -6.61
N VAL A 146 -2.48 14.41 -7.38
CA VAL A 146 -2.16 15.72 -7.95
C VAL A 146 -2.29 15.57 -9.46
N ASP A 147 -3.52 15.79 -9.92
CA ASP A 147 -4.06 15.90 -11.28
C ASP A 147 -3.15 15.60 -12.47
N GLY A 148 -3.61 14.67 -13.32
CA GLY A 148 -3.23 14.67 -14.74
C GLY A 148 -3.41 13.35 -15.48
N SER A 149 -4.64 12.95 -15.77
CA SER A 149 -5.02 11.86 -16.68
C SER A 149 -4.68 10.42 -16.23
N GLY A 150 -5.64 9.76 -15.57
CA GLY A 150 -5.69 8.29 -15.55
C GLY A 150 -6.21 7.64 -14.27
N PHE A 151 -7.50 7.80 -13.96
CA PHE A 151 -8.30 6.92 -13.09
C PHE A 151 -7.82 6.64 -11.65
N ALA A 152 -7.72 7.67 -10.81
CA ALA A 152 -7.63 7.51 -9.34
C ALA A 152 -8.61 8.40 -8.56
N ASN A 153 -9.88 8.46 -8.97
CA ASN A 153 -10.94 9.09 -8.17
C ASN A 153 -11.09 8.39 -6.79
N ALA A 154 -10.41 8.91 -5.78
CA ALA A 154 -10.60 8.62 -4.38
C ALA A 154 -10.23 9.86 -3.56
N MET A 155 -11.23 10.47 -2.92
CA MET A 155 -11.04 11.53 -1.92
C MET A 155 -9.82 11.23 -1.04
N GLY A 156 -8.80 12.09 -1.08
CA GLY A 156 -7.56 11.88 -0.33
C GLY A 156 -7.81 11.82 1.17
N PHE A 157 -6.82 11.34 1.93
CA PHE A 157 -6.88 11.24 3.40
C PHE A 157 -7.33 12.56 4.07
N VAL A 158 -6.97 13.70 3.50
CA VAL A 158 -7.36 15.03 3.97
C VAL A 158 -8.86 15.28 3.79
N SER A 159 -9.42 14.96 2.61
CA SER A 159 -10.86 15.11 2.34
C SER A 159 -11.71 14.20 3.24
N PHE A 160 -11.21 13.01 3.58
CA PHE A 160 -11.85 12.14 4.57
C PHE A 160 -11.86 12.77 5.98
N LEU A 161 -10.77 13.40 6.40
CA LEU A 161 -10.73 14.10 7.69
C LEU A 161 -11.69 15.29 7.75
N GLU A 162 -11.81 16.04 6.64
CA GLU A 162 -12.77 17.14 6.53
C GLU A 162 -14.22 16.65 6.61
N GLU A 163 -14.55 15.54 5.95
CA GLU A 163 -15.88 14.91 6.02
C GLU A 163 -16.23 14.47 7.45
N ILE A 164 -15.30 13.81 8.16
CA ILE A 164 -15.51 13.42 9.55
C ILE A 164 -15.70 14.66 10.44
N SER A 165 -14.87 15.69 10.26
CA SER A 165 -14.98 16.93 11.02
C SER A 165 -16.36 17.57 10.85
N GLN A 166 -16.84 17.64 9.60
CA GLN A 166 -18.16 18.18 9.29
C GLN A 166 -19.29 17.33 9.89
N SER A 167 -19.18 16.00 9.79
CA SER A 167 -20.18 15.09 10.36
C SER A 167 -20.26 15.21 11.88
N VAL A 168 -19.12 15.27 12.57
CA VAL A 168 -19.09 15.46 14.03
C VAL A 168 -19.75 16.80 14.43
N LEU A 169 -19.49 17.87 13.68
CA LEU A 169 -20.12 19.18 13.93
C LEU A 169 -21.64 19.15 13.73
N GLU A 170 -22.15 18.34 12.81
CA GLU A 170 -23.60 18.15 12.63
C GLU A 170 -24.24 17.37 13.78
N TYR A 171 -23.54 16.41 14.38
CA TYR A 171 -24.03 15.65 15.54
C TYR A 171 -23.89 16.39 16.88
N MET A 172 -23.05 17.43 16.93
CA MET A 172 -22.88 18.29 18.13
C MET A 172 -23.86 19.47 18.19
N LYS A 173 -24.74 19.62 17.19
CA LYS A 173 -25.91 20.52 17.23
C LYS A 173 -27.12 19.83 17.85
#